data_AF-A0A822E9X7-F1
#
_entry.id   AF-A0A822E9X7-F1
#
_cell.length_a   1.000
_cell.length_b   1.000
_cell.length_c   1.000
_cell.angle_alpha   90.00
_cell.angle_beta   90.00
_cell.angle_gamma   90.00
#
_symmetry.space_group_name_H-M   'P 1'
#
loop_
_entity.id
_entity.type
_entity.pdbx_description
1 polymer ?
#
loop_
_entity_poly.entity_id
_entity_poly.type
_entity_poly.pdbx_seq_one_letter_code
_entity_poly.pdbx_strand_id
1 'polypeptide(L)'
;IKKSIKVIILLTIFVIFIIIISNTSSSNRQLIIKNITRSVDHFYPCIAVLAEFRTVDHIVAIVHNVNHHIPSTWPIQIFHGKDNEAFIKNSTLASLITSEKIFLTYMNETYDRGRTNQLLTDPKFWQRIRGEKILLF
;
A
#
# COMPACT_ATOMS: atom_id res chain seq x y z
N ILE A 1 54.30 17.93 -26.32
CA ILE A 1 53.35 17.02 -27.01
C ILE A 1 52.87 15.88 -26.08
N LYS A 2 53.73 14.95 -25.61
CA LYS A 2 53.29 13.81 -24.76
C LYS A 2 52.61 14.20 -23.43
N LYS A 3 53.03 15.30 -22.77
CA LYS A 3 52.42 15.79 -21.52
C LYS A 3 51.01 16.34 -21.73
N SER A 4 50.78 17.04 -22.83
CA SER A 4 49.48 17.62 -23.20
C SER A 4 48.45 16.53 -23.55
N ILE A 5 48.87 15.43 -24.17
CA ILE A 5 48.00 14.29 -24.50
C ILE A 5 47.47 13.61 -23.22
N LYS A 6 48.31 13.43 -22.19
CA LYS A 6 47.89 12.84 -20.90
C LYS A 6 46.84 13.68 -20.18
N VAL A 7 46.95 15.01 -20.26
CA VAL A 7 45.99 15.94 -19.64
C VAL A 7 44.63 15.85 -20.31
N ILE A 8 44.59 15.77 -21.64
CA ILE A 8 43.33 15.64 -22.40
C ILE A 8 42.62 14.33 -22.05
N ILE A 9 43.36 13.20 -21.98
CA ILE A 9 42.79 11.91 -21.61
C ILE A 9 42.18 11.96 -20.19
N LEU A 10 42.88 12.57 -19.24
CA LEU A 10 42.38 12.69 -17.86
C LEU A 10 41.08 13.52 -17.80
N LEU A 11 41.01 14.61 -18.56
CA LEU A 11 39.82 15.46 -18.65
C LEU A 11 38.64 14.71 -19.26
N THR A 12 38.85 13.92 -20.31
CA THR A 12 37.78 13.12 -20.92
C THR A 12 37.23 12.06 -19.97
N ILE A 13 38.09 11.39 -19.19
CA ILE A 13 37.67 10.42 -18.17
C ILE A 13 36.86 11.11 -17.08
N PHE A 14 37.28 12.30 -16.63
CA PHE A 14 36.58 13.06 -15.61
C PHE A 14 35.17 13.49 -16.06
N VAL A 15 35.01 13.93 -17.31
CA VAL A 15 33.70 14.31 -17.86
C VAL A 15 32.77 13.09 -17.95
N ILE A 16 33.27 11.94 -18.41
CA ILE A 16 32.49 10.70 -18.47
C ILE A 16 32.03 10.30 -17.05
N PHE A 17 32.90 10.42 -16.06
CA PHE A 17 32.57 10.10 -14.67
C PHE A 17 31.45 11.01 -14.12
N ILE A 18 31.47 12.31 -14.41
CA ILE A 18 30.39 13.24 -14.01
C ILE A 18 29.04 12.88 -14.66
N ILE A 19 29.06 12.47 -15.93
CA ILE A 19 27.84 12.07 -16.66
C ILE A 19 27.22 10.82 -16.03
N ILE A 20 28.04 9.83 -15.67
CA ILE A 20 27.58 8.59 -15.03
C ILE A 20 26.92 8.89 -13.67
N ILE A 21 27.54 9.73 -12.83
CA ILE A 21 26.99 10.11 -11.51
C ILE A 21 25.67 10.89 -11.66
N SER A 22 25.59 11.78 -12.65
CA SER A 22 24.37 12.57 -12.91
C SER A 22 23.20 11.68 -13.33
N ASN A 23 23.45 10.67 -14.18
CA ASN A 23 22.42 9.75 -14.65
C ASN A 23 21.93 8.78 -13.56
N THR A 24 22.81 8.29 -12.68
CA THR A 24 22.39 7.41 -11.57
C THR A 24 21.56 8.14 -10.52
N SER A 25 21.85 9.42 -10.26
CA SER A 25 21.08 10.27 -9.34
C SER A 25 19.65 10.55 -9.84
N SER A 26 19.47 10.73 -11.15
CA SER A 26 18.16 11.01 -11.76
C SER A 26 17.23 9.78 -11.75
N SER A 27 17.76 8.58 -12.01
CA SER A 27 16.97 7.34 -12.00
C SER A 27 16.38 7.01 -10.62
N ASN A 28 17.17 7.22 -9.55
CA ASN A 28 16.71 7.00 -8.18
C ASN A 28 15.62 7.99 -7.74
N ARG A 29 15.68 9.26 -8.21
CA ARG A 29 14.62 10.25 -7.91
C ARG A 29 13.28 9.89 -8.54
N GLN A 30 13.28 9.39 -9.78
CA GLN A 30 12.02 8.97 -10.43
C GLN A 30 11.38 7.78 -9.72
N LEU A 31 12.19 6.82 -9.25
CA LEU A 31 11.70 5.63 -8.53
C LEU A 31 11.13 5.98 -7.14
N ILE A 32 11.75 6.95 -6.44
CA ILE A 32 11.26 7.46 -5.17
C ILE A 32 9.96 8.27 -5.37
N ILE A 33 9.88 9.13 -6.40
CA ILE A 33 8.67 9.94 -6.66
C ILE A 33 7.48 9.07 -7.10
N LYS A 34 7.70 8.02 -7.91
CA LYS A 34 6.63 7.06 -8.30
C LYS A 34 6.07 6.26 -7.12
N ASN A 35 6.90 5.99 -6.10
CA ASN A 35 6.47 5.28 -4.91
C ASN A 35 5.77 6.20 -3.89
N ILE A 36 6.13 7.49 -3.83
CA ILE A 36 5.48 8.49 -2.97
C ILE A 36 4.12 8.94 -3.53
N THR A 37 3.93 8.94 -4.86
CA THR A 37 2.67 9.40 -5.49
C THR A 37 1.53 8.38 -5.45
N ARG A 38 1.74 7.16 -4.98
CA ARG A 38 0.67 6.15 -4.86
C ARG A 38 -0.09 6.19 -3.53
N SER A 39 0.31 7.04 -2.58
CA SER A 39 -0.22 7.02 -1.21
C SER A 39 -1.16 8.18 -0.84
N VAL A 40 -1.76 8.89 -1.81
CA VAL A 40 -2.72 9.98 -1.53
C VAL A 40 -4.00 9.85 -2.38
N ASP A 41 -5.13 9.82 -1.65
CA ASP A 41 -6.49 10.27 -2.01
C ASP A 41 -7.33 9.59 -3.09
N HIS A 42 -7.72 8.33 -2.88
CA HIS A 42 -9.08 7.94 -3.26
C HIS A 42 -9.92 7.83 -1.99
N PHE A 43 -10.75 8.85 -1.75
CA PHE A 43 -11.79 8.83 -0.73
C PHE A 43 -13.11 8.45 -1.40
N TYR A 44 -13.71 7.34 -0.96
CA TYR A 44 -14.90 6.77 -1.59
C TYR A 44 -16.19 7.29 -0.92
N PRO A 45 -17.24 7.65 -1.68
CA PRO A 45 -18.52 8.07 -1.09
C PRO A 45 -19.13 7.02 -0.17
N CYS A 46 -18.97 5.74 -0.53
CA CYS A 46 -19.37 4.60 0.28
C CYS A 46 -18.28 3.53 0.25
N ILE A 47 -18.07 2.88 1.39
CA ILE A 47 -17.05 1.84 1.55
C ILE A 47 -17.52 0.76 2.53
N ALA A 48 -17.17 -0.50 2.26
CA ALA A 48 -17.27 -1.56 3.24
C ALA A 48 -15.94 -1.70 3.99
N VAL A 49 -15.99 -1.73 5.31
CA VAL A 49 -14.81 -1.89 6.17
C VAL A 49 -14.95 -3.18 6.94
N LEU A 50 -13.92 -4.03 6.85
CA LEU A 50 -13.81 -5.26 7.64
C LEU A 50 -12.61 -5.11 8.57
N ALA A 51 -12.82 -5.24 9.88
CA ALA A 51 -11.75 -5.19 10.87
C ALA A 51 -11.54 -6.57 11.52
N GLU A 52 -10.56 -7.34 11.03
CA GLU A 52 -10.26 -8.67 11.55
C GLU A 52 -8.75 -8.89 11.74
N PHE A 53 -8.35 -8.89 13.00
CA PHE A 53 -6.95 -8.95 13.42
C PHE A 53 -6.49 -10.36 13.77
N ARG A 54 -7.42 -11.29 13.95
CA ARG A 54 -7.11 -12.69 14.27
C ARG A 54 -6.92 -13.47 12.98
N THR A 55 -6.11 -14.52 13.05
CA THR A 55 -6.05 -15.53 12.00
C THR A 55 -7.34 -16.33 12.07
N VAL A 56 -8.26 -16.05 11.13
CA VAL A 56 -9.51 -16.80 10.98
C VAL A 56 -9.63 -17.25 9.54
N ASP A 57 -9.83 -18.56 9.38
CA ASP A 57 -10.00 -19.22 8.08
C ASP A 57 -11.20 -18.67 7.29
N HIS A 58 -12.11 -17.98 7.97
CA HIS A 58 -13.35 -17.46 7.40
C HIS A 58 -13.25 -16.05 6.81
N ILE A 59 -12.14 -15.31 6.97
CA ILE A 59 -12.04 -13.94 6.43
C ILE A 59 -12.28 -13.91 4.91
N VAL A 60 -11.80 -14.92 4.18
CA VAL A 60 -12.02 -15.05 2.74
C VAL A 60 -13.50 -15.22 2.41
N ALA A 61 -14.20 -16.10 3.15
CA ALA A 61 -15.63 -16.34 2.95
C ALA A 61 -16.47 -15.10 3.31
N ILE A 62 -16.13 -14.41 4.41
CA ILE A 62 -16.80 -13.17 4.83
C ILE A 62 -16.65 -12.11 3.75
N VAL A 63 -15.43 -11.90 3.24
CA VAL A 63 -15.17 -10.89 2.21
C VAL A 63 -15.91 -11.20 0.92
N HIS A 64 -15.97 -12.47 0.50
CA HIS A 64 -16.79 -12.86 -0.66
C HIS A 64 -18.27 -12.60 -0.43
N ASN A 65 -18.77 -12.93 0.76
CA ASN A 65 -20.16 -12.68 1.11
C ASN A 65 -20.48 -11.17 1.11
N VAL A 66 -19.61 -10.34 1.67
CA VAL A 66 -19.74 -8.88 1.63
C VAL A 66 -19.72 -8.40 0.18
N ASN A 67 -18.72 -8.79 -0.61
CA ASN A 67 -18.57 -8.40 -2.01
C ASN A 67 -19.77 -8.79 -2.89
N HIS A 68 -20.42 -9.91 -2.58
CA HIS A 68 -21.61 -10.37 -3.28
C HIS A 68 -22.84 -9.50 -3.02
N HIS A 69 -22.96 -8.94 -1.81
CA HIS A 69 -24.18 -8.24 -1.37
C HIS A 69 -24.08 -6.72 -1.38
N ILE A 70 -22.88 -6.15 -1.42
CA ILE A 70 -22.70 -4.70 -1.57
C ILE A 70 -22.71 -4.30 -3.06
N PRO A 71 -23.02 -3.03 -3.38
CA PRO A 71 -22.91 -2.54 -4.75
C PRO A 71 -21.52 -2.77 -5.35
N SER A 72 -21.45 -3.13 -6.62
CA SER A 72 -20.19 -3.43 -7.33
C SER A 72 -19.22 -2.25 -7.34
N THR A 73 -19.72 -1.02 -7.18
CA THR A 73 -18.94 0.22 -7.10
C THR A 73 -18.27 0.47 -5.74
N TRP A 74 -18.70 -0.21 -4.67
CA TRP A 74 -18.19 0.05 -3.32
C TRP A 74 -16.92 -0.76 -3.07
N PRO A 75 -15.77 -0.15 -2.77
CA PRO A 75 -14.59 -0.92 -2.41
C PRO A 75 -14.69 -1.50 -1.00
N ILE A 76 -13.79 -2.44 -0.71
CA ILE A 76 -13.67 -3.08 0.60
C ILE A 76 -12.28 -2.76 1.17
N GLN A 77 -12.25 -2.14 2.35
CA GLN A 77 -11.03 -1.95 3.12
C GLN A 77 -10.95 -2.99 4.22
N ILE A 78 -9.87 -3.78 4.22
CA ILE A 78 -9.64 -4.80 5.25
C ILE A 78 -8.54 -4.29 6.18
N PHE A 79 -8.90 -4.04 7.44
CA PHE A 79 -7.93 -3.84 8.50
C PHE A 79 -7.50 -5.20 9.03
N HIS A 80 -6.20 -5.43 9.07
CA HIS A 80 -5.64 -6.73 9.42
C HIS A 80 -4.40 -6.62 10.31
N GLY A 81 -4.15 -7.69 11.08
CA GLY A 81 -2.91 -7.90 11.81
C GLY A 81 -1.79 -8.44 10.92
N LYS A 82 -0.60 -8.59 11.49
CA LYS A 82 0.62 -8.98 10.76
C LYS A 82 0.48 -10.35 10.09
N ASP A 83 -0.20 -11.28 10.77
CA ASP A 83 -0.26 -12.68 10.35
C ASP A 83 -1.24 -12.92 9.19
N ASN A 84 -2.14 -11.96 8.92
CA ASN A 84 -3.20 -12.11 7.92
C ASN A 84 -2.82 -11.64 6.52
N GLU A 85 -1.80 -10.79 6.37
CA GLU A 85 -1.53 -10.14 5.08
C GLU A 85 -1.17 -11.15 3.99
N ALA A 86 -0.21 -12.05 4.27
CA ALA A 86 0.22 -13.06 3.34
C ALA A 86 -0.91 -14.05 3.01
N PHE A 87 -1.70 -14.44 4.01
CA PHE A 87 -2.85 -15.31 3.83
C PHE A 87 -3.89 -14.68 2.89
N ILE A 88 -4.28 -13.43 3.12
CA ILE A 88 -5.27 -12.73 2.28
C ILE A 88 -4.75 -12.58 0.85
N LYS A 89 -3.49 -12.15 0.68
CA LYS A 89 -2.87 -11.94 -0.66
C LYS A 89 -2.73 -13.21 -1.47
N ASN A 90 -2.54 -14.36 -0.82
CA ASN A 90 -2.41 -15.66 -1.49
C ASN A 90 -3.74 -16.42 -1.66
N SER A 91 -4.85 -15.84 -1.17
CA SER A 91 -6.18 -16.44 -1.26
C SER A 91 -6.87 -16.14 -2.60
N THR A 92 -8.11 -16.62 -2.75
CA THR A 92 -8.99 -16.26 -3.86
C THR A 92 -9.34 -14.76 -3.93
N LEU A 93 -8.99 -13.96 -2.91
CA LEU A 93 -9.15 -12.51 -2.92
C LEU A 93 -8.08 -11.77 -3.74
N ALA A 94 -7.00 -12.45 -4.15
CA ALA A 94 -5.88 -11.85 -4.86
C ALA A 94 -6.31 -11.02 -6.09
N SER A 95 -7.24 -11.54 -6.90
CA SER A 95 -7.74 -10.86 -8.09
C SER A 95 -8.49 -9.57 -7.76
N LEU A 96 -9.25 -9.55 -6.66
CA LEU A 96 -9.98 -8.38 -6.17
C LEU A 96 -9.03 -7.33 -5.58
N ILE A 97 -7.87 -7.75 -5.05
CA ILE A 97 -6.82 -6.84 -4.60
C ILE A 97 -6.13 -6.20 -5.81
N THR A 98 -5.81 -7.01 -6.83
CA THR A 98 -5.19 -6.52 -8.08
C THR A 98 -6.10 -5.55 -8.83
N SER A 99 -7.42 -5.74 -8.78
CA SER A 99 -8.40 -4.83 -9.40
C SER A 99 -8.74 -3.59 -8.56
N GLU A 100 -8.07 -3.40 -7.42
CA GLU A 100 -8.32 -2.31 -6.47
C GLU A 100 -9.73 -2.32 -5.85
N LYS A 101 -10.48 -3.42 -6.00
CA LYS A 101 -11.77 -3.64 -5.32
C LYS A 101 -11.57 -3.86 -3.82
N ILE A 102 -10.47 -4.53 -3.44
CA ILE A 102 -10.05 -4.75 -2.06
C ILE A 102 -8.71 -4.06 -1.83
N PHE A 103 -8.57 -3.37 -0.69
CA PHE A 103 -7.26 -2.92 -0.23
C PHE A 103 -7.04 -3.22 1.25
N LEU A 104 -5.77 -3.47 1.58
CA LEU A 104 -5.36 -3.95 2.88
C LEU A 104 -4.74 -2.81 3.68
N THR A 105 -5.13 -2.70 4.96
CA THR A 105 -4.62 -1.71 5.89
C THR A 105 -4.05 -2.40 7.12
N TYR A 106 -2.73 -2.44 7.20
CA TYR A 106 -2.04 -3.06 8.34
C TYR A 106 -2.24 -2.25 9.63
N MET A 107 -2.68 -2.92 10.69
CA MET A 107 -2.70 -2.38 12.06
C MET A 107 -1.61 -3.06 12.88
N ASN A 108 -0.71 -2.27 13.44
CA ASN A 108 0.35 -2.78 14.30
C ASN A 108 -0.13 -3.11 15.72
N GLU A 109 -1.31 -2.63 16.09
CA GLU A 109 -1.91 -2.86 17.40
C GLU A 109 -2.62 -4.22 17.41
N THR A 110 -2.33 -5.03 18.44
CA THR A 110 -3.07 -6.25 18.73
C THR A 110 -4.41 -5.90 19.35
N TYR A 111 -5.45 -5.79 18.52
CA TYR A 111 -6.84 -5.76 18.99
C TYR A 111 -7.31 -7.21 19.16
N ASP A 112 -7.31 -7.69 20.40
CA ASP A 112 -7.94 -8.96 20.76
C ASP A 112 -9.47 -8.84 20.79
N ARG A 113 -10.18 -9.95 21.06
CA ARG A 113 -11.65 -10.02 21.13
C ARG A 113 -12.28 -9.00 22.09
N GLY A 114 -11.54 -8.52 23.11
CA GLY A 114 -12.05 -7.57 24.10
C GLY A 114 -11.84 -6.10 23.73
N ARG A 115 -11.06 -5.82 22.68
CA ARG A 115 -10.65 -4.47 22.30
C ARG A 115 -11.34 -3.88 21.09
N THR A 116 -12.36 -4.56 20.52
CA THR A 116 -13.17 -4.00 19.43
C THR A 116 -13.76 -2.65 19.81
N ASN A 117 -14.32 -2.51 21.02
CA ASN A 117 -14.84 -1.22 21.48
C ASN A 117 -13.77 -0.12 21.51
N GLN A 118 -12.52 -0.47 21.89
CA GLN A 118 -11.42 0.49 21.90
C GLN A 118 -11.07 0.96 20.49
N LEU A 119 -11.00 0.03 19.53
CA LEU A 119 -10.79 0.35 18.10
C LEU A 119 -11.86 1.32 17.59
N LEU A 120 -13.14 1.04 17.87
CA LEU A 120 -14.26 1.86 17.39
C LEU A 120 -14.34 3.23 18.07
N THR A 121 -13.69 3.41 19.21
CA THR A 121 -13.53 4.72 19.86
C THR A 121 -12.24 5.45 19.50
N ASP A 122 -11.30 4.80 18.81
CA ASP A 122 -10.00 5.40 18.47
C ASP A 122 -10.13 6.32 17.24
N PRO A 123 -9.90 7.64 17.37
CA PRO A 123 -9.93 8.55 16.23
C PRO A 123 -8.91 8.18 15.14
N LYS A 124 -7.78 7.55 15.51
CA LYS A 124 -6.76 7.14 14.54
C LYS A 124 -7.24 6.01 13.64
N PHE A 125 -8.11 5.13 14.13
CA PHE A 125 -8.73 4.10 13.30
C PHE A 125 -9.60 4.75 12.21
N TRP A 126 -10.49 5.67 12.62
CA TRP A 126 -11.39 6.36 11.68
C TRP A 126 -10.65 7.21 10.65
N GLN A 127 -9.57 7.89 11.04
CA GLN A 127 -8.73 8.68 10.11
C GLN A 127 -8.06 7.84 9.02
N ARG A 128 -7.95 6.52 9.21
CA ARG A 128 -7.35 5.61 8.22
C ARG A 128 -8.37 5.01 7.27
N ILE A 129 -9.66 5.20 7.52
CA ILE A 129 -10.71 4.72 6.62
C ILE A 129 -10.80 5.65 5.41
N ARG A 130 -10.84 5.05 4.21
CA ARG A 130 -10.82 5.80 2.95
C ARG A 130 -12.22 6.06 2.40
N GLY A 131 -13.20 6.37 3.24
CA GLY A 131 -14.54 6.69 2.73
C GLY A 131 -15.45 7.41 3.71
N GLU A 132 -16.50 8.01 3.16
CA GLU A 132 -17.44 8.89 3.88
C GLU A 132 -18.50 8.08 4.62
N LYS A 133 -19.19 7.19 3.88
CA LYS A 133 -20.24 6.31 4.42
C LYS A 133 -19.68 4.92 4.59
N ILE A 134 -19.66 4.46 5.82
CA ILE A 134 -18.95 3.25 6.22
C ILE A 134 -19.96 2.18 6.57
N LEU A 135 -19.87 1.04 5.88
CA LEU A 135 -20.52 -0.20 6.30
C LEU A 135 -19.48 -1.08 6.99
N LEU A 136 -19.52 -1.12 8.31
CA LEU A 136 -18.53 -1.80 9.15
C LEU A 136 -18.98 -3.24 9.48
N PHE A 137 -18.05 -4.19 9.39
CA PHE A 137 -18.18 -5.60 9.76
C PHE A 137 -17.11 -6.02 10.76
#